data_AF-A0A9W8KZJ3-F1
#
_entry.id   AF-A0A9W8KZJ3-F1
#
_cell.length_a   1.000
_cell.length_b   1.000
_cell.length_c   1.000
_cell.angle_alpha   90.00
_cell.angle_beta   90.00
_cell.angle_gamma   90.00
#
_symmetry.space_group_name_H-M   'P 1'
#
loop_
_entity.id
_entity.type
_entity.pdbx_description
1 polymer ?
#
loop_
_entity_poly.entity_id
_entity_poly.type
_entity_poly.pdbx_seq_one_letter_code
_entity_poly.pdbx_strand_id
1 'polypeptide(L)'
;MNTQPPTATDSTGSPPILTRAERQRCHAKRDEYFACLDTNNIDNPYRAGSACQDLREKMLAECPESWAAYFQKLRVMQRQRDKVFTPDGQLAKPTGEPENKSKSK
;
A
#
# COMPACT_ATOMS: atom_id res chain seq x y z
N MET A 1 11.12 -22.62 12.42
CA MET A 1 9.90 -22.93 11.63
C MET A 1 8.86 -21.90 12.06
N ASN A 2 8.80 -20.74 11.40
CA ASN A 2 8.03 -19.60 11.91
C ASN A 2 6.61 -19.65 11.33
N THR A 3 5.74 -20.39 12.01
CA THR A 3 4.31 -20.52 11.66
C THR A 3 3.61 -19.21 12.03
N GLN A 4 3.22 -18.40 11.03
CA GLN A 4 2.24 -17.35 11.24
C GLN A 4 0.84 -18.00 11.34
N PRO A 5 0.04 -17.67 12.37
CA PRO A 5 -1.29 -18.25 12.56
C PRO A 5 -2.28 -17.72 11.50
N PRO A 6 -3.34 -18.49 11.18
CA PRO A 6 -4.39 -18.06 10.26
C PRO A 6 -5.18 -16.89 10.84
N THR A 7 -5.46 -15.93 9.96
CA THR A 7 -6.34 -14.77 10.07
C THR A 7 -7.48 -14.95 11.06
N ALA A 8 -7.61 -14.03 12.02
CA ALA A 8 -8.76 -13.92 12.90
C ALA A 8 -10.02 -13.55 12.10
N THR A 9 -10.79 -14.57 11.72
CA THR A 9 -12.21 -14.45 11.40
C THR A 9 -12.98 -14.21 12.69
N ASP A 10 -13.48 -12.99 12.90
CA ASP A 10 -14.66 -12.75 13.72
C ASP A 10 -15.86 -12.62 12.78
N SER A 11 -16.80 -13.56 12.89
CA SER A 11 -17.96 -13.76 12.02
C SER A 11 -19.09 -12.75 12.25
N THR A 12 -18.75 -11.47 12.44
CA THR A 12 -19.71 -10.36 12.46
C THR A 12 -19.45 -9.56 11.20
N GLY A 13 -20.47 -9.21 10.41
CA GLY A 13 -20.35 -8.56 9.07
C GLY A 13 -19.68 -7.18 8.99
N SER A 14 -18.73 -6.87 9.88
CA SER A 14 -17.73 -5.82 9.76
C SER A 14 -16.41 -6.39 9.22
N PRO A 15 -15.63 -5.60 8.45
CA PRO A 15 -14.31 -6.04 8.01
C PRO A 15 -13.43 -6.36 9.22
N PRO A 16 -12.64 -7.45 9.19
CA PRO A 16 -11.78 -7.84 10.31
C PRO A 16 -10.85 -6.68 10.65
N ILE A 17 -10.88 -6.24 11.90
CA ILE A 17 -9.99 -5.19 12.40
C ILE A 17 -8.59 -5.78 12.47
N LEU A 18 -7.75 -5.43 11.50
CA LEU A 18 -6.36 -5.82 11.46
C LEU A 18 -5.63 -5.30 12.71
N THR A 19 -4.87 -6.16 13.40
CA THR A 19 -4.05 -5.75 14.55
C THR A 19 -2.95 -4.77 14.13
N ARG A 20 -2.35 -4.07 15.11
CA ARG A 20 -1.26 -3.12 14.82
C ARG A 20 -0.08 -3.78 14.09
N ALA A 21 0.26 -5.02 14.46
CA ALA A 21 1.36 -5.75 13.85
C ALA A 21 1.05 -6.16 12.41
N GLU A 22 -0.17 -6.63 12.14
CA GLU A 22 -0.59 -6.99 10.78
C GLU A 22 -0.66 -5.75 9.88
N ARG A 23 -1.11 -4.60 10.38
CA ARG A 23 -1.07 -3.34 9.62
C ARG A 23 0.35 -2.95 9.22
N GLN A 24 1.33 -3.13 10.11
CA GLN A 24 2.73 -2.86 9.81
C GLN A 24 3.27 -3.78 8.71
N ARG A 25 2.94 -5.08 8.75
CA ARG A 25 3.32 -6.04 7.70
C ARG A 25 2.69 -5.69 6.36
N CYS A 26 1.39 -5.39 6.37
CA CYS A 26 0.66 -4.97 5.18
C CYS A 26 1.27 -3.71 4.55
N HIS A 27 1.58 -2.68 5.35
CA HIS A 27 2.23 -1.46 4.85
C HIS A 27 3.63 -1.73 4.28
N ALA A 28 4.43 -2.57 4.95
CA ALA A 28 5.76 -2.95 4.44
C ALA A 28 5.66 -3.63 3.06
N LYS A 29 4.72 -4.57 2.88
CA LYS A 29 4.50 -5.24 1.58
C LYS A 29 3.93 -4.32 0.52
N ARG A 30 3.05 -3.39 0.90
CA ARG A 30 2.57 -2.33 0.00
C ARG A 30 3.74 -1.50 -0.51
N ASP A 31 4.66 -1.11 0.37
CA ASP A 31 5.80 -0.25 0.00
C ASP A 31 6.79 -0.99 -0.91
N GLU A 32 7.04 -2.28 -0.69
CA GLU A 32 7.80 -3.14 -1.61
C GLU A 32 7.16 -3.19 -3.02
N TYR A 33 5.83 -3.41 -3.08
CA TYR A 33 5.09 -3.43 -4.35
C TYR A 33 5.16 -2.08 -5.06
N PHE A 34 4.98 -0.98 -4.34
CA PHE A 34 5.03 0.36 -4.91
C PHE A 34 6.43 0.76 -5.37
N ALA A 35 7.49 0.39 -4.65
CA ALA A 35 8.86 0.59 -5.08
C ALA A 35 9.16 -0.11 -6.43
N CYS A 36 8.61 -1.31 -6.64
CA CYS A 36 8.72 -2.00 -7.92
C CYS A 36 7.99 -1.23 -9.04
N LEU A 37 6.77 -0.75 -8.78
CA LEU A 37 6.03 0.05 -9.76
C LEU A 37 6.75 1.35 -10.12
N ASP A 38 7.36 2.03 -9.14
CA ASP A 38 8.14 3.24 -9.38
C ASP A 38 9.42 2.96 -10.18
N THR A 39 10.13 1.87 -9.87
CA THR A 39 11.32 1.44 -10.63
C THR A 39 10.98 1.16 -12.09
N ASN A 40 9.80 0.59 -12.36
CA ASN A 40 9.34 0.28 -13.71
C ASN A 40 8.59 1.45 -14.38
N ASN A 41 8.52 2.64 -13.75
CA ASN A 41 7.77 3.79 -14.25
C ASN A 41 6.29 3.50 -14.54
N ILE A 42 5.67 2.66 -13.70
CA ILE A 42 4.28 2.24 -13.85
C ILE A 42 3.38 3.11 -12.98
N ASP A 43 2.60 3.96 -13.65
CA ASP A 43 1.63 4.87 -13.03
C ASP A 43 0.42 4.13 -12.49
N ASN A 44 -0.06 3.18 -13.28
CA ASN A 44 -1.30 2.47 -13.03
C ASN A 44 -1.00 1.03 -12.56
N PRO A 45 -1.24 0.68 -11.29
CA PRO A 45 -1.01 -0.66 -10.77
C PRO A 45 -1.85 -1.74 -11.49
N TYR A 46 -2.99 -1.37 -12.08
CA TYR A 46 -3.82 -2.29 -12.87
C TYR A 46 -3.20 -2.62 -14.25
N ARG A 47 -2.27 -1.79 -14.72
CA ARG A 47 -1.55 -1.97 -16.00
C ARG A 47 -0.14 -2.54 -15.80
N ALA A 48 0.21 -2.93 -14.57
CA ALA A 48 1.58 -3.35 -14.24
C ALA A 48 2.00 -4.70 -14.87
N GLY A 49 1.05 -5.46 -15.43
CA GLY A 49 1.31 -6.77 -16.02
C GLY A 49 2.02 -7.69 -15.02
N SER A 50 3.00 -8.44 -15.52
CA SER A 50 3.81 -9.38 -14.74
C SER A 50 4.99 -8.73 -14.00
N ALA A 51 5.35 -7.47 -14.29
CA ALA A 51 6.59 -6.85 -13.81
C ALA A 51 6.71 -6.81 -12.27
N CYS A 52 5.59 -6.64 -11.57
CA CYS A 52 5.51 -6.60 -10.11
C CYS A 52 4.47 -7.58 -9.55
N GLN A 53 4.18 -8.65 -10.29
CA GLN A 53 3.11 -9.58 -9.94
C GLN A 53 3.41 -10.34 -8.64
N ASP A 54 4.63 -10.88 -8.47
CA ASP A 54 5.03 -11.56 -7.24
C ASP A 54 4.86 -10.70 -5.99
N LEU A 55 5.21 -9.41 -6.07
CA LEU A 55 5.08 -8.46 -4.96
C LEU A 55 3.62 -8.11 -4.69
N ARG A 56 2.79 -8.05 -5.73
CA ARG A 56 1.35 -7.88 -5.61
C ARG A 56 0.72 -9.07 -4.87
N GLU A 57 1.10 -10.29 -5.23
CA GLU A 57 0.59 -11.51 -4.58
C GLU A 57 1.01 -11.55 -3.10
N LYS A 58 2.28 -11.23 -2.80
CA LYS A 58 2.75 -11.11 -1.41
C LYS A 58 2.01 -10.03 -0.62
N MET A 59 1.70 -8.90 -1.25
CA MET A 59 0.88 -7.85 -0.63
C MET A 59 -0.54 -8.34 -0.35
N LEU A 60 -1.19 -9.02 -1.30
CA LEU A 60 -2.55 -9.56 -1.11
C LEU A 60 -2.61 -10.70 -0.10
N ALA A 61 -1.51 -11.43 0.12
CA ALA A 61 -1.42 -12.46 1.14
C ALA A 61 -1.35 -11.87 2.57
N GLU A 62 -0.68 -10.74 2.75
CA GLU A 62 -0.46 -10.11 4.07
C GLU A 62 -1.40 -8.92 4.35
N CYS A 63 -2.05 -8.36 3.33
CA CYS A 63 -3.03 -7.27 3.44
C CYS A 63 -4.46 -7.76 3.16
N PRO A 64 -5.47 -7.15 3.80
CA PRO A 64 -6.85 -7.24 3.36
C PRO A 64 -7.01 -6.74 1.92
N GLU A 65 -7.81 -7.45 1.12
CA GLU A 65 -8.06 -7.08 -0.29
C GLU A 65 -8.67 -5.66 -0.41
N SER A 66 -9.54 -5.28 0.53
CA SER A 66 -10.14 -3.94 0.58
C SER A 66 -9.10 -2.83 0.73
N TRP A 67 -8.04 -3.08 1.50
CA TRP A 67 -6.92 -2.15 1.67
C TRP A 67 -6.06 -2.08 0.40
N ALA A 68 -5.72 -3.24 -0.19
CA ALA A 68 -4.96 -3.29 -1.42
C ALA A 68 -5.68 -2.54 -2.56
N ALA A 69 -6.97 -2.78 -2.75
CA ALA A 69 -7.80 -2.09 -3.74
C ALA A 69 -7.85 -0.58 -3.49
N TYR A 70 -7.98 -0.16 -2.22
CA TYR A 70 -7.96 1.25 -1.85
C TYR A 70 -6.61 1.91 -2.16
N PHE A 71 -5.49 1.29 -1.79
CA PHE A 71 -4.15 1.82 -2.07
C PHE A 71 -3.87 1.93 -3.58
N GLN A 72 -4.29 0.95 -4.36
CA GLN A 72 -4.16 0.99 -5.82
C GLN A 72 -4.95 2.16 -6.42
N LYS A 73 -6.19 2.37 -6.00
CA LYS A 73 -7.01 3.51 -6.42
C LYS A 73 -6.37 4.84 -6.00
N LEU A 74 -5.86 4.92 -4.77
CA LEU A 74 -5.21 6.12 -4.25
C LEU A 74 -3.97 6.48 -5.06
N ARG A 75 -3.15 5.51 -5.47
CA ARG A 75 -1.97 5.74 -6.33
C ARG A 75 -2.35 6.36 -7.68
N VAL A 76 -3.42 5.87 -8.32
CA VAL A 76 -3.92 6.42 -9.59
C VAL A 76 -4.39 7.86 -9.40
N MET A 77 -5.18 8.13 -8.36
CA MET A 77 -5.67 9.47 -8.04
C MET A 77 -4.53 10.44 -7.72
N GLN A 78 -3.54 10.00 -6.96
CA GLN A 78 -2.36 10.79 -6.60
C GLN A 78 -1.55 11.16 -7.85
N ARG A 79 -1.24 10.18 -8.71
CA ARG A 79 -0.58 10.42 -10.01
C ARG A 79 -1.36 11.35 -10.93
N GLN A 80 -2.69 11.26 -10.96
CA GLN A 80 -3.53 12.18 -11.73
C GLN A 80 -3.46 13.60 -11.16
N ARG A 81 -3.54 13.74 -9.83
CA ARG A 81 -3.40 15.05 -9.15
C ARG A 81 -2.04 15.68 -9.43
N ASP A 82 -0.96 14.90 -9.36
CA ASP A 82 0.40 15.38 -9.63
C ASP A 82 0.58 15.86 -11.08
N LYS A 83 -0.18 15.33 -12.05
CA LYS A 83 -0.15 15.76 -13.45
C LYS A 83 -0.97 17.03 -13.73
N VAL A 84 -1.97 17.33 -12.90
CA VAL A 84 -2.90 18.45 -13.09
C VAL A 84 -2.45 19.72 -12.35
N PHE A 85 -1.61 19.59 -11.31
CA PHE A 85 -1.20 20.72 -10.46
C PHE A 85 0.22 21.24 -10.76
N THR A 86 0.31 22.16 -11.72
CA THR A 86 1.36 23.20 -11.85
C THR A 86 0.78 24.27 -12.80
N PRO A 87 0.65 25.57 -12.45
CA PRO A 87 1.72 26.48 -11.98
C PRO A 87 1.29 27.51 -10.89
N ASP A 88 2.03 27.56 -9.77
CA ASP A 88 1.90 28.51 -8.64
C ASP A 88 0.87 28.21 -7.53
N GLY A 89 1.36 27.67 -6.40
CA GLY A 89 0.79 27.93 -5.08
C GLY A 89 0.21 26.77 -4.26
N GLN A 90 1.02 25.75 -3.92
CA GLN A 90 0.82 24.72 -2.88
C GLN A 90 -0.40 23.76 -3.00
N LEU A 91 -0.29 22.43 -2.94
CA LEU A 91 0.64 21.57 -2.19
C LEU A 91 1.02 20.32 -3.00
N ALA A 92 2.23 20.33 -3.55
CA ALA A 92 2.99 19.11 -3.84
C ALA A 92 3.65 18.66 -2.52
N LYS A 93 3.24 17.48 -2.03
CA LYS A 93 4.08 16.60 -1.23
C LYS A 93 3.94 15.18 -1.78
N PRO A 94 4.65 14.82 -2.85
CA PRO A 94 4.97 13.44 -3.11
C PRO A 94 6.28 13.09 -2.37
N THR A 95 6.34 11.87 -1.86
CA THR A 95 7.52 11.06 -1.49
C THR A 95 7.21 10.46 -0.13
N GLY A 96 7.16 9.13 -0.09
CA GLY A 96 6.86 8.36 1.11
C GLY A 96 7.67 8.88 2.30
N GLU A 97 6.99 9.51 3.24
CA GLU A 97 7.55 9.73 4.56
C GLU A 97 7.36 8.40 5.32
N PRO A 98 8.44 7.69 5.67
CA PRO A 98 8.31 6.61 6.64
C PRO A 98 7.90 7.27 7.96
N GLU A 99 6.66 7.06 8.41
CA GLU A 99 6.26 7.38 9.79
C GLU A 99 7.03 6.45 10.75
N ASN A 100 8.31 6.75 10.95
CA ASN A 100 9.03 6.42 12.16
C ASN A 100 8.93 7.63 13.09
N LYS A 101 7.78 7.75 13.76
CA LYS A 101 7.71 8.54 14.98
C LYS A 101 8.05 7.65 16.16
N SER A 102 9.35 7.38 16.28
CA SER A 102 9.99 7.28 17.58
C SER A 102 9.49 8.45 18.44
N LYS A 103 8.67 8.15 19.44
CA LYS A 103 8.53 9.04 20.59
C LYS A 103 8.78 8.21 21.84
N SER A 104 10.07 8.02 22.06
CA SER A 104 10.66 7.86 23.38
C SER A 104 10.25 9.04 24.25
N LYS A 105 9.51 8.78 25.34
CA LYS A 105 9.77 9.37 26.65
C LYS A 105 9.16 8.50 27.73
#